data_AF-A0A0H5CID0-F1
#
_entry.id   AF-A0A0H5CID0-F1
#
_cell.length_a   1.000
_cell.length_b   1.000
_cell.length_c   1.000
_cell.angle_alpha   90.00
_cell.angle_beta   90.00
_cell.angle_gamma   90.00
#
_symmetry.space_group_name_H-M   'P 1'
#
loop_
_entity.id
_entity.type
_entity.pdbx_description
1 polymer ?
#
loop_
_entity_poly.entity_id
_entity_poly.type
_entity_poly.pdbx_seq_one_letter_code
_entity_poly.pdbx_strand_id
1 'polypeptide(L)' 'MDALIEQVKNADDIVFHCALSQQRGPSAAMRFLRSVEQGFLDDKNVWVLRGGFTEWQRLYGEDTNVTEGYQKDIWQYGY' A
#
# COMPACT_ATOMS: atom_id res chain seq x y z
N MET A 1 -5.11 14.63 -5.35
CA MET A 1 -3.77 14.26 -4.88
C MET A 1 -3.50 14.92 -3.54
N ASP A 2 -3.86 16.19 -3.42
CA ASP A 2 -3.72 17.02 -2.20
C ASP A 2 -4.27 16.35 -0.94
N ALA A 3 -5.45 15.72 -1.03
CA ALA A 3 -6.02 14.98 0.11
C ALA A 3 -5.12 13.82 0.60
N LEU A 4 -4.43 13.11 -0.31
CA LEU A 4 -3.50 12.04 0.06
C LEU A 4 -2.24 12.61 0.71
N ILE A 5 -1.71 13.71 0.16
CA ILE A 5 -0.52 14.40 0.70
C ILE A 5 -0.79 14.87 2.13
N GLU A 6 -1.97 15.47 2.36
CA GLU A 6 -2.38 15.91 3.69
C GLU A 6 -2.54 14.72 4.67
N GLN A 7 -3.08 13.59 4.21
CA GLN A 7 -3.25 12.40 5.04
C GLN A 7 -1.90 11.83 5.53
N VAL A 8 -0.86 11.89 4.69
CA VAL A 8 0.45 11.29 4.99
C VAL A 8 1.50 12.29 5.46
N LYS A 9 1.12 13.56 5.70
CA LYS A 9 2.06 14.64 6.05
C LYS A 9 2.92 14.33 7.28
N ASN A 10 2.36 13.61 8.25
CA ASN A 10 3.00 13.24 9.51
C ASN A 10 3.45 11.78 9.55
N ALA A 11 3.43 11.08 8.41
CA ALA A 11 3.93 9.71 8.32
C ALA A 11 5.42 9.72 7.99
N ASP A 12 6.18 8.85 8.65
CA ASP A 12 7.58 8.58 8.33
C ASP A 12 7.68 7.57 7.18
N ASP A 13 6.83 6.53 7.20
CA ASP A 13 6.78 5.48 6.18
C ASP A 13 5.46 5.48 5.42
N ILE A 14 5.53 5.58 4.09
CA ILE A 14 4.38 5.57 3.20
C ILE A 14 4.44 4.31 2.34
N VAL A 15 3.57 3.33 2.65
CA VAL A 15 3.56 2.02 1.99
C VAL A 15 2.45 1.95 0.94
N PHE A 16 2.82 1.80 -0.32
CA PHE A 16 1.89 1.54 -1.43
C PHE A 16 1.76 0.03 -1.67
N HIS A 17 0.56 -0.43 -2.03
CA HIS A 17 0.35 -1.78 -2.52
C HIS A 17 -0.78 -1.84 -3.56
N CYS A 18 -0.91 -2.98 -4.24
CA CYS A 18 -2.15 -3.33 -4.92
C CYS A 18 -2.48 -4.81 -4.66
N ALA A 19 -3.07 -5.53 -5.62
CA ALA A 19 -3.27 -6.97 -5.50
C ALA A 19 -1.92 -7.72 -5.47
N LEU A 20 -1.11 -7.57 -6.52
CA LEU A 20 0.20 -8.23 -6.64
C LEU A 20 1.40 -7.27 -6.46
N SER A 21 1.14 -5.96 -6.43
CA SER A 21 2.15 -4.88 -6.44
C SER A 21 3.14 -4.89 -7.62
N GLN A 22 2.77 -5.47 -8.77
CA GLN A 22 3.66 -5.53 -9.95
C GLN A 22 3.55 -4.31 -10.87
N GLN A 23 2.38 -3.65 -10.92
CA GLN A 23 2.14 -2.51 -11.82
C GLN A 23 1.46 -1.33 -11.13
N ARG A 24 0.23 -1.53 -10.61
CA ARG A 24 -0.57 -0.43 -10.05
C ARG A 24 0.06 0.18 -8.78
N GLY A 25 0.56 -0.64 -7.85
CA GLY A 25 1.25 -0.17 -6.65
C GLY A 25 2.48 0.70 -6.97
N PRO A 26 3.47 0.19 -7.73
CA PRO A 26 4.62 0.98 -8.17
C PRO A 26 4.23 2.24 -8.95
N SER A 27 3.22 2.15 -9.83
CA SER A 27 2.77 3.31 -10.62
C SER A 27 2.13 4.39 -9.74
N ALA A 28 1.36 3.99 -8.72
CA ALA A 28 0.76 4.92 -7.77
C ALA A 28 1.85 5.62 -6.92
N ALA A 29 2.82 4.86 -6.43
CA ALA A 29 3.98 5.41 -5.72
C ALA A 29 4.73 6.43 -6.58
N MET A 30 5.03 6.10 -7.85
CA MET A 30 5.69 7.04 -8.77
C MET A 30 4.85 8.30 -9.05
N ARG A 31 3.53 8.19 -9.14
CA ARG A 31 2.65 9.36 -9.30
C ARG A 31 2.67 10.25 -8.07
N PHE A 32 2.65 9.64 -6.88
CA PHE A 32 2.77 10.36 -5.62
C PHE A 32 4.10 11.11 -5.53
N LEU A 33 5.23 10.43 -5.77
CA LEU A 33 6.57 11.02 -5.77
C LEU A 33 6.70 12.23 -6.70
N ARG A 34 6.01 12.21 -7.85
CA ARG A 34 6.01 13.31 -8.82
C ARG A 34 5.08 14.47 -8.47
N SER A 35 4.17 14.27 -7.53
CA SER A 35 3.12 15.24 -7.19
C SER A 35 3.39 16.03 -5.92
N VAL A 36 4.32 15.56 -5.08
CA VAL A 36 4.71 16.24 -3.86
C VAL A 36 5.68 17.38 -4.15
N GLU A 37 5.62 18.44 -3.35
CA GLU A 37 6.53 19.57 -3.45
C GLU A 37 7.95 19.19 -3.01
N GLN A 38 8.93 19.97 -3.44
CA GLN A 38 10.31 19.78 -3.02
C GLN A 38 10.42 19.90 -1.50
N GLY A 39 11.16 18.98 -0.86
CA GLY A 39 11.32 18.94 0.60
C GLY A 39 10.26 18.12 1.34
N PHE A 40 9.13 17.78 0.71
CA PHE A 40 8.07 17.01 1.38
C PHE A 40 8.51 15.61 1.81
N LEU A 41 9.46 15.01 1.10
CA LEU A 41 9.93 13.64 1.34
C LEU A 41 11.26 13.59 2.12
N ASP A 42 11.81 14.73 2.55
CA ASP A 42 13.14 14.78 3.15
C ASP A 42 13.24 13.94 4.43
N ASP A 43 12.12 13.76 5.13
CA ASP A 43 11.98 12.96 6.34
C ASP A 43 11.14 11.68 6.14
N LYS A 44 10.88 11.26 4.89
CA LYS A 44 9.94 10.16 4.58
C LYS A 44 10.55 9.07 3.73
N ASN A 45 10.12 7.85 3.99
CA ASN A 45 10.39 6.69 3.14
C ASN A 45 9.14 6.30 2.35
N VAL A 46 9.31 6.03 1.05
CA VAL A 46 8.24 5.51 0.20
C VAL A 46 8.53 4.07 -0.19
N TRP A 47 7.61 3.18 0.18
CA TRP A 47 7.75 1.74 0.02
C TRP A 47 6.68 1.17 -0.91
N VAL A 48 6.99 0.01 -1.49
CA VAL A 48 6.01 -0.84 -2.15
C VAL A 48 5.98 -2.21 -1.46
N LEU A 49 4.82 -2.61 -0.94
CA LEU A 49 4.66 -3.92 -0.32
C LEU A 49 4.74 -5.02 -1.38
N ARG A 50 5.82 -5.80 -1.33
CA ARG A 50 6.08 -6.91 -2.26
C ARG A 50 4.96 -7.95 -2.17
N GLY A 51 4.47 -8.41 -3.33
CA GLY A 51 3.40 -9.40 -3.41
C GLY A 51 2.00 -8.84 -3.18
N GLY A 52 1.89 -7.58 -2.74
CA GLY A 52 0.63 -6.89 -2.51
C GLY A 52 -0.29 -7.60 -1.52
N PHE A 53 -1.58 -7.35 -1.65
CA PHE A 53 -2.57 -7.96 -0.78
C PHE A 53 -2.67 -9.49 -0.98
N THR A 54 -2.35 -10.00 -2.17
CA THR A 54 -2.37 -11.45 -2.46
C THR A 54 -1.41 -12.23 -1.55
N GLU A 55 -0.19 -11.73 -1.32
CA GLU A 55 0.73 -12.35 -0.36
C GLU A 55 0.38 -12.01 1.09
N TRP A 56 -0.11 -10.79 1.35
CA TRP A 56 -0.56 -10.40 2.69
C TRP A 56 -1.63 -11.34 3.23
N GLN A 57 -2.71 -11.55 2.47
CA GLN A 57 -3.82 -12.38 2.92
C GLN A 57 -3.42 -13.85 3.12
N ARG A 58 -2.41 -14.34 2.38
CA ARG A 58 -1.89 -15.70 2.53
C ARG A 58 -1.28 -15.92 3.92
N LEU A 59 -0.70 -14.87 4.50
CA LEU A 59 -0.03 -14.93 5.80
C LEU A 59 -0.92 -14.41 6.95
N TYR A 60 -1.69 -13.36 6.69
CA TYR A 60 -2.39 -12.57 7.72
C TYR A 60 -3.89 -12.40 7.45
N GLY A 61 -4.45 -13.06 6.43
CA GLY A 61 -5.84 -12.86 6.02
C GLY A 61 -6.85 -13.15 7.14
N GLU A 62 -6.63 -14.25 7.88
CA GLU A 62 -7.49 -14.65 9.00
C GLU A 62 -7.21 -13.88 10.31
N ASP A 63 -6.17 -13.05 10.37
CA ASP A 63 -5.85 -12.24 11.55
C ASP A 63 -6.61 -10.91 11.54
N THR A 64 -7.67 -10.84 12.35
CA THR A 64 -8.54 -9.67 12.47
C THR A 64 -7.88 -8.44 13.11
N ASN A 65 -6.69 -8.59 13.72
CA ASN A 65 -5.96 -7.44 14.26
C ASN A 65 -5.30 -6.61 13.17
N VAL A 66 -5.04 -7.21 12.00
CA VAL A 66 -4.27 -6.59 10.92
C VAL A 66 -4.94 -6.68 9.55
N THR A 67 -6.02 -7.46 9.43
CA THR A 67 -6.82 -7.58 8.20
C THR A 67 -8.30 -7.42 8.53
N GLU A 68 -8.93 -6.43 7.91
CA GLU A 68 -10.38 -6.19 8.00
C GLU A 68 -11.11 -6.74 6.77
N GLY A 69 -12.37 -7.17 6.96
CA GLY A 69 -13.26 -7.58 5.86
C GLY A 69 -12.80 -8.80 5.05
N TYR A 70 -11.91 -9.64 5.61
CA TYR A 70 -11.42 -10.83 4.92
C TYR A 70 -12.52 -11.87 4.70
N GLN A 71 -12.62 -12.36 3.47
CA GLN A 71 -13.61 -13.35 3.03
C GLN A 71 -12.87 -14.57 2.47
N LYS A 72 -12.65 -15.57 3.33
CA LYS A 72 -11.83 -16.77 3.01
C LYS A 72 -12.32 -17.50 1.77
N ASP A 73 -13.63 -17.51 1.52
CA ASP A 73 -14.27 -18.16 0.37
C ASP A 73 -13.88 -17.54 -0.97
N ILE A 74 -13.56 -16.24 -1.01
CA ILE A 74 -13.06 -15.55 -2.20
C ILE A 74 -11.62 -15.99 -2.52
N TRP A 75 -10.82 -16.28 -1.50
CA TRP A 75 -9.37 -16.55 -1.64
C TRP A 75 -9.01 -18.04 -1.66
N GLN A 76 -9.91 -18.93 -1.25
CA GLN A 76 -9.65 -20.37 -1.13
C GLN A 76 -9.32 -21.07 -2.47
N TYR A 77 -9.71 -20.50 -3.60
CA TYR A 77 -9.48 -21.07 -4.93
C TYR A 77 -8.41 -20.32 -5.75
N GLY A 78 -7.69 -19.40 -5.12
CA GLY A 78 -6.53 -18.71 -5.70
C GLY A 78 -6.72 -17.20 -5.93
N TYR A 79 -5.70 -16.60 -6.54
CA TYR A 79 -5.76 -15.34 -7.28
C TYR A 79 -5.65 -15.65 -8.77
#